data_AF-A0A956J4C3-F1
#
_entry.id   AF-A0A956J4C3-F1
#
_cell.length_a   1.000
_cell.length_b   1.000
_cell.length_c   1.000
_cell.angle_alpha   90.00
_cell.angle_beta   90.00
_cell.angle_gamma   90.00
#
_symmetry.space_group_name_H-M   'P 1'
#
loop_
_entity.id
_entity.type
_entity.pdbx_description
1 polymer ?
#
loop_
_entity_poly.entity_id
_entity_poly.type
_entity_poly.pdbx_seq_one_letter_code
_entity_poly.pdbx_strand_id
1 'polypeptide(L)'
;RWVEALGIPRASVDAPLHLTLHHTKAGAPKVAFVINAELDAHSARCRIPGVERATDCLTSEVFVANSGEISLNVPGRSVAMLELHVKA
;
A
#
# COMPACT_ATOMS: atom_id res chain seq x y z
N ARG A 1 9.02 -7.26 15.43
CA ARG A 1 8.85 -6.40 16.63
C ARG A 1 9.39 -4.96 16.49
N TRP A 2 10.27 -4.62 15.53
CA TRP A 2 10.85 -3.26 15.43
C TRP A 2 9.95 -2.21 14.72
N VAL A 3 9.10 -2.62 13.78
CA VAL A 3 8.23 -1.69 13.02
C VAL A 3 7.07 -1.14 13.86
N GLU A 4 6.66 -1.82 14.93
CA GLU A 4 5.58 -1.36 15.83
C GLU A 4 5.98 -0.14 16.65
N ALA A 5 7.26 -0.07 17.04
CA ALA A 5 7.81 1.03 17.82
C ALA A 5 7.84 2.36 17.06
N LEU A 6 7.69 2.34 15.74
CA LEU A 6 7.72 3.54 14.89
C LEU A 6 6.37 4.28 14.83
N GLY A 7 5.30 3.71 15.40
CA GLY A 7 3.98 4.37 15.44
C GLY A 7 3.37 4.64 14.05
N ILE A 8 3.83 3.94 13.01
CA ILE A 8 3.36 4.17 11.64
C ILE A 8 1.96 3.55 11.47
N PRO A 9 0.95 4.30 10.99
CA PRO A 9 -0.37 3.76 10.72
C PRO A 9 -0.31 2.58 9.75
N ARG A 10 -0.98 1.48 10.11
CA ARG A 10 -1.10 0.28 9.28
C ARG A 10 -2.50 0.19 8.70
N ALA A 11 -2.61 -0.30 7.47
CA ALA A 11 -3.88 -0.72 6.89
C ALA A 11 -3.87 -2.24 6.69
N SER A 12 -5.07 -2.82 6.51
CA SER A 12 -5.21 -4.27 6.29
C SER A 12 -4.75 -4.67 4.89
N VAL A 13 -3.99 -5.76 4.83
CA VAL A 13 -3.59 -6.46 3.59
C VAL A 13 -3.87 -7.95 3.77
N ASP A 14 -4.43 -8.62 2.78
CA ASP A 14 -4.88 -10.02 2.84
C ASP A 14 -3.79 -11.04 2.40
N ALA A 15 -2.55 -10.78 2.80
CA ALA A 15 -1.37 -11.58 2.49
C ALA A 15 -0.36 -11.42 3.64
N PRO A 16 0.71 -12.25 3.74
CA PRO A 16 1.78 -12.07 4.73
C PRO A 16 2.68 -10.86 4.40
N LEU A 17 2.06 -9.75 4.01
CA LEU A 17 2.70 -8.51 3.63
C LEU A 17 2.52 -7.49 4.76
N HIS A 18 3.38 -6.48 4.75
CA HIS A 18 3.23 -5.33 5.62
C HIS A 18 2.81 -4.11 4.81
N LEU A 19 1.73 -3.45 5.25
CA LEU A 19 1.26 -2.20 4.66
C LEU A 19 1.41 -1.06 5.67
N THR A 20 2.14 -0.01 5.29
CA THR A 20 2.18 1.25 6.03
C THR A 20 1.53 2.37 5.22
N LEU A 21 0.73 3.21 5.88
CA LEU A 21 -0.03 4.28 5.25
C LEU A 21 0.39 5.63 5.81
N HIS A 22 0.82 6.52 4.91
CA HIS A 22 1.31 7.85 5.24
C HIS A 22 0.33 8.91 4.72
N HIS A 23 0.05 9.87 5.59
CA HIS A 23 -0.94 10.90 5.36
C HIS A 23 -0.27 12.26 5.13
N THR A 24 -0.95 13.14 4.43
CA THR A 24 -0.59 14.56 4.38
C THR A 24 -0.78 15.20 5.77
N LYS A 25 -0.28 16.43 5.93
CA LYS A 25 -0.53 17.22 7.14
C LYS A 25 -2.03 17.43 7.44
N ALA A 26 -2.87 17.42 6.40
CA ALA A 26 -4.33 17.53 6.54
C ALA A 26 -5.02 16.20 6.88
N GLY A 27 -4.27 15.10 7.03
CA GLY A 27 -4.80 13.79 7.39
C GLY A 27 -5.32 12.96 6.22
N ALA A 28 -5.17 13.41 4.97
CA ALA A 28 -5.56 12.63 3.79
C ALA A 28 -4.48 11.59 3.42
N PRO A 29 -4.82 10.34 3.08
CA PRO A 29 -3.83 9.33 2.69
C PRO A 29 -3.15 9.74 1.38
N LYS A 30 -1.82 9.59 1.33
CA LYS A 30 -1.02 10.06 0.17
C LYS A 30 0.00 9.06 -0.33
N VAL A 31 0.66 8.31 0.55
CA VAL A 31 1.64 7.29 0.17
C VAL A 31 1.38 6.02 0.97
N ALA A 32 1.44 4.87 0.31
CA ALA A 32 1.47 3.58 0.98
C ALA A 32 2.72 2.79 0.58
N PHE A 33 3.31 2.07 1.53
CA PHE A 33 4.33 1.06 1.24
C PHE A 33 3.72 -0.32 1.46
N VAL A 34 3.88 -1.19 0.47
CA VAL A 34 3.54 -2.61 0.60
C VAL A 34 4.84 -3.39 0.54
N ILE A 35 5.20 -4.03 1.65
CA ILE A 35 6.49 -4.69 1.85
C ILE A 35 6.25 -6.19 1.86
N ASN A 36 6.96 -6.88 0.96
CA ASN A 36 7.05 -8.34 0.97
C ASN A 36 8.44 -8.75 1.44
N ALA A 37 8.53 -9.23 2.68
CA ALA A 37 9.76 -9.78 3.24
C ALA A 37 9.97 -11.26 2.90
N GLU A 38 8.94 -11.93 2.37
CA GLU A 38 8.96 -13.35 2.05
C GLU A 38 9.72 -13.62 0.73
N LEU A 39 10.07 -14.88 0.53
CA LEU A 39 10.72 -15.34 -0.71
C LEU A 39 9.76 -15.38 -1.90
N ASP A 40 8.49 -15.71 -1.65
CA ASP A 40 7.50 -15.92 -2.68
C ASP A 40 6.79 -14.61 -3.05
N ALA A 41 6.34 -14.53 -4.30
CA ALA A 41 5.47 -13.44 -4.74
C ALA A 41 4.06 -13.64 -4.18
N HIS A 42 3.41 -12.53 -3.82
CA HIS A 42 2.04 -12.54 -3.33
C HIS A 42 1.15 -11.59 -4.12
N SER A 43 -0.02 -12.09 -4.54
CA SER A 43 -1.13 -11.24 -4.94
C SER A 43 -1.82 -10.74 -3.68
N ALA A 44 -1.96 -9.43 -3.56
CA ALA A 44 -2.51 -8.79 -2.37
C ALA A 44 -3.61 -7.80 -2.73
N ARG A 45 -4.59 -7.69 -1.85
CA ARG A 45 -5.63 -6.68 -1.83
C ARG A 45 -5.40 -5.77 -0.64
N CYS A 46 -5.11 -4.52 -0.96
CA CYS A 46 -4.88 -3.46 0.00
C CYS A 46 -6.13 -2.61 0.11
N ARG A 47 -6.76 -2.58 1.29
CA ARG A 47 -7.93 -1.74 1.54
C ARG A 47 -7.51 -0.39 2.09
N ILE A 48 -7.64 0.65 1.27
CA ILE A 48 -7.32 2.04 1.62
C ILE A 48 -8.56 2.91 1.30
N PRO A 49 -9.41 3.20 2.30
CA PRO A 49 -10.65 3.96 2.09
C PRO A 49 -10.41 5.31 1.41
N GLY A 50 -11.28 5.65 0.46
CA GLY A 50 -11.25 6.94 -0.26
C GLY A 50 -10.26 7.03 -1.42
N VAL A 51 -9.42 6.01 -1.63
CA VAL A 51 -8.53 5.94 -2.79
C VAL A 51 -9.29 5.47 -4.03
N GLU A 52 -9.09 6.17 -5.15
CA GLU A 52 -9.63 5.81 -6.47
C GLU A 52 -8.58 5.20 -7.38
N ARG A 53 -7.32 5.60 -7.20
CA ARG A 53 -6.19 5.14 -8.00
C ARG A 53 -4.92 5.17 -7.19
N ALA A 54 -4.01 4.24 -7.49
CA ALA A 54 -2.64 4.27 -7.00
C ALA A 54 -1.66 4.12 -8.15
N THR A 55 -0.48 4.71 -7.99
CA THR A 55 0.64 4.55 -8.93
C THR A 55 1.83 4.02 -8.16
N ASP A 56 2.40 2.89 -8.55
CA ASP A 56 3.68 2.46 -8.01
C ASP A 56 4.80 3.33 -8.59
N CYS A 57 5.41 4.16 -7.76
CA CYS A 57 6.45 5.09 -8.20
C CYS A 57 7.76 4.39 -8.61
N LEU A 58 7.94 3.11 -8.27
CA LEU A 58 9.15 2.37 -8.62
C LEU A 58 9.05 1.71 -10.00
N THR A 59 7.84 1.30 -10.40
CA THR A 59 7.57 0.58 -11.65
C THR A 59 6.75 1.39 -12.65
N SER A 60 6.16 2.51 -12.21
CA SER A 60 5.16 3.31 -12.93
C SER A 60 3.87 2.57 -13.26
N GLU A 61 3.62 1.40 -12.65
CA GLU A 61 2.36 0.68 -12.79
C GLU A 61 1.22 1.44 -12.12
N VAL A 62 0.05 1.43 -12.75
CA VAL A 62 -1.15 2.15 -12.28
C VAL A 62 -2.23 1.15 -11.92
N PHE A 63 -2.77 1.29 -10.72
CA PHE A 63 -3.83 0.46 -10.18
C PHE A 63 -5.10 1.29 -9.97
N VAL A 64 -6.22 0.82 -10.50
CA VAL A 64 -7.53 1.42 -10.24
C VAL A 64 -8.13 0.75 -9.03
N ALA A 65 -8.57 1.53 -8.05
CA ALA A 65 -9.19 1.01 -6.84
C ALA A 65 -10.66 0.65 -7.12
N ASN A 66 -11.09 -0.52 -6.67
CA ASN A 66 -12.50 -0.89 -6.64
C ASN A 66 -13.03 -0.67 -5.22
N SER A 67 -13.85 0.36 -5.01
CA SER A 67 -14.43 0.68 -3.69
C SER A 67 -13.38 0.84 -2.58
N GLY A 68 -12.23 1.46 -2.90
CA GLY A 68 -11.12 1.67 -1.97
C GLY A 68 -10.22 0.43 -1.77
N GLU A 69 -10.36 -0.59 -2.60
CA GLU A 69 -9.48 -1.76 -2.61
C GLU A 69 -8.59 -1.76 -3.85
N ILE A 70 -7.28 -1.95 -3.65
CA ILE A 70 -6.28 -2.04 -4.72
C ILE A 70 -5.74 -3.47 -4.75
N SER A 71 -5.78 -4.10 -5.92
CA SER A 71 -5.14 -5.39 -6.15
C SER A 71 -3.77 -5.19 -6.81
N LEU A 72 -2.72 -5.78 -6.24
CA LEU A 72 -1.36 -5.72 -6.77
C LEU A 72 -0.62 -7.04 -6.56
N ASN A 73 0.35 -7.32 -7.43
CA ASN A 73 1.28 -8.42 -7.25
C ASN A 73 2.60 -7.88 -6.70
N VAL A 74 3.02 -8.36 -5.54
CA VAL A 74 4.25 -7.91 -4.88
C VAL A 74 5.28 -9.04 -4.94
N PRO A 75 6.37 -8.89 -5.71
CA PRO A 75 7.43 -9.89 -5.78
C PRO A 75 8.03 -10.21 -4.41
N GLY A 76 8.61 -11.40 -4.25
CA GLY A 76 9.36 -11.74 -3.04
C GLY A 76 10.52 -10.76 -2.80
N ARG A 77 10.81 -10.47 -1.52
CA ARG A 77 11.89 -9.58 -1.08
C ARG A 77 11.85 -8.20 -1.76
N SER A 78 10.66 -7.62 -1.88
CA SER A 78 10.47 -6.36 -2.58
C SER A 78 9.56 -5.40 -1.82
N VAL A 79 9.51 -4.15 -2.31
CA VAL A 79 8.65 -3.10 -1.80
C VAL A 79 7.96 -2.44 -2.98
N ALA A 80 6.65 -2.22 -2.89
CA ALA A 80 5.91 -1.32 -3.77
C ALA A 80 5.68 0.01 -3.05
N MET A 81 5.95 1.14 -3.71
CA MET A 81 5.73 2.48 -3.18
C MET A 81 4.60 3.14 -3.95
N LEU A 82 3.41 3.15 -3.36
CA LEU A 82 2.19 3.61 -4.00
C LEU A 82 1.96 5.09 -3.69
N GLU A 83 1.99 5.95 -4.70
CA GLU A 83 1.33 7.25 -4.64
C GLU A 83 -0.18 7.06 -4.76
N LEU A 84 -0.92 7.59 -3.80
CA LEU A 84 -2.38 7.46 -3.71
C LEU A 84 -3.07 8.70 -4.28
N HIS A 85 -4.10 8.46 -5.08
CA HIS A 85 -5.02 9.47 -5.59
C HIS A 85 -6.40 9.22 -5.00
N VAL A 86 -6.83 10.16 -4.15
CA VAL A 86 -8.12 10.12 -3.47
C VAL A 86 -9.17 10.92 -4.23
N LYS A 87 -10.43 10.55 -4.07
CA LYS A 87 -11.56 11.34 -4.56
C LYS A 87 -11.57 12.69 -3.84
N ALA A 88 -11.72 13.77 -4.61
CA ALA A 88 -11.92 15.12 -4.07
C ALA A 88 -13.25 15.25 -3.30
#